data_AF-A0A5J6MMS8-F1
#
_entry.id   AF-A0A5J6MMS8-F1
#
_cell.length_a   1.000
_cell.length_b   1.000
_cell.length_c   1.000
_cell.angle_alpha   90.00
_cell.angle_beta   90.00
_cell.angle_gamma   90.00
#
_symmetry.space_group_name_H-M   'P 1'
#
loop_
_entity.id
_entity.type
_entity.pdbx_description
1 polymer ?
#
loop_
_entity_poly.entity_id
_entity_poly.type
_entity_poly.pdbx_seq_one_letter_code
_entity_poly.pdbx_strand_id
1 'polypeptide(L)'
;MSAAPDLKSLLASLPGDGEGPRFTAPWQARVFALVVALAEQGRFPWPEFQRRLIEEVARDGDDPEHYYECWLAAAERLVRELELAG
;
A
#
# COMPACT_ATOMS: atom_id res chain seq x y z
N MET A 1 9.73 -34.51 24.38
CA MET A 1 9.89 -34.12 22.97
C MET A 1 8.77 -33.16 22.64
N SER A 2 9.04 -31.84 22.66
CA SER A 2 8.01 -30.84 22.36
C SER A 2 7.83 -30.77 20.84
N ALA A 3 6.64 -31.09 20.35
CA ALA A 3 6.30 -30.85 18.94
C ALA A 3 6.21 -29.33 18.72
N ALA A 4 6.90 -28.82 17.70
CA ALA A 4 6.71 -27.43 17.30
C ALA A 4 5.22 -27.19 17.01
N PRO A 5 4.64 -26.08 17.49
CA PRO A 5 3.24 -25.80 17.24
C PRO A 5 2.95 -25.77 15.74
N ASP A 6 1.79 -26.32 15.37
CA ASP A 6 1.33 -26.34 13.98
C ASP A 6 1.19 -24.91 13.45
N LEU A 7 1.69 -24.69 12.24
CA LEU A 7 1.75 -23.36 11.62
C LEU A 7 0.35 -22.74 11.50
N LYS A 8 -0.69 -23.55 11.27
CA LYS A 8 -2.07 -23.05 11.17
C LYS A 8 -2.59 -22.54 12.51
N SER A 9 -2.26 -23.21 13.61
CA SER A 9 -2.62 -22.75 14.96
C SER A 9 -1.86 -21.50 15.39
N LEU A 10 -0.59 -21.36 14.97
CA LEU A 10 0.18 -20.13 15.15
C LEU A 10 -0.47 -18.96 14.39
N LEU A 11 -0.79 -19.15 13.12
CA LEU A 11 -1.43 -18.14 12.29
C LEU A 11 -2.81 -17.74 12.83
N ALA A 12 -3.59 -18.68 13.35
CA ALA A 12 -4.91 -18.40 13.95
C ALA A 12 -4.84 -17.64 15.29
N SER A 13 -3.69 -17.65 15.96
CA SER A 13 -3.47 -16.98 17.24
C SER A 13 -2.76 -15.63 17.11
N LEU A 14 -2.28 -15.29 15.91
CA LEU A 14 -1.75 -13.96 15.65
C LEU A 14 -2.89 -12.94 15.71
N PRO A 15 -2.77 -11.85 16.48
CA PRO A 15 -3.70 -10.75 16.38
C PRO A 15 -3.50 -10.10 15.01
N GLY A 16 -4.42 -10.35 14.08
CA GLY A 16 -4.30 -9.91 12.70
C GLY A 16 -4.96 -10.90 11.74
N ASP A 17 -6.26 -10.73 11.53
CA ASP A 17 -7.02 -11.38 10.48
C ASP A 17 -6.48 -11.00 9.08
N GLY A 18 -5.46 -11.72 8.59
CA GLY A 18 -4.97 -11.62 7.21
C GLY A 18 -4.10 -10.39 6.94
N GLU A 19 -2.78 -10.53 7.16
CA GLU A 19 -1.72 -9.51 6.99
C GLU A 19 -1.50 -8.98 5.54
N GLY A 20 -2.49 -9.09 4.66
CA GLY A 20 -2.47 -8.49 3.33
C GLY A 20 -3.19 -7.14 3.31
N PRO A 21 -2.90 -6.25 2.34
CA PRO A 21 -3.70 -5.05 2.15
C PRO A 21 -5.16 -5.44 1.92
N ARG A 22 -6.07 -4.98 2.80
CA ARG A 22 -7.50 -5.27 2.68
C ARG A 22 -8.09 -4.39 1.58
N PHE A 23 -8.17 -4.90 0.37
CA PHE A 23 -8.83 -4.22 -0.74
C PHE A 23 -10.34 -4.46 -0.66
N THR A 24 -11.12 -3.39 -0.52
CA THR A 24 -12.59 -3.40 -0.55
C THR A 24 -13.15 -3.24 -1.98
N ALA A 25 -12.32 -2.81 -2.93
CA ALA A 25 -12.69 -2.69 -4.33
C ALA A 25 -11.54 -3.08 -5.29
N PRO A 26 -11.84 -3.59 -6.51
CA PRO A 26 -10.81 -4.02 -7.45
C PRO A 26 -9.81 -2.93 -7.87
N TRP A 27 -10.25 -1.67 -7.90
CA TRP A 27 -9.39 -0.54 -8.28
C TRP A 27 -8.27 -0.29 -7.26
N GLN A 28 -8.50 -0.57 -5.98
CA GLN A 28 -7.52 -0.35 -4.91
C GLN A 28 -6.29 -1.24 -5.10
N ALA A 29 -6.51 -2.51 -5.45
CA ALA A 29 -5.44 -3.45 -5.78
C ALA A 29 -4.64 -3.01 -7.00
N ARG A 30 -5.31 -2.41 -8.01
CA ARG A 30 -4.64 -1.93 -9.23
C ARG A 30 -3.72 -0.75 -8.95
N VAL A 31 -4.20 0.24 -8.18
CA VAL A 31 -3.38 1.40 -7.79
C VAL A 31 -2.18 0.94 -6.96
N PHE A 32 -2.40 0.04 -6.00
CA PHE A 32 -1.32 -0.55 -5.21
C PHE A 32 -0.27 -1.24 -6.08
N ALA A 33 -0.71 -2.16 -6.96
CA ALA A 33 0.18 -2.92 -7.83
C ALA A 33 0.95 -2.01 -8.80
N LEU A 34 0.32 -0.96 -9.33
CA LEU A 34 0.97 0.00 -10.22
C LEU A 34 2.15 0.70 -9.53
N VAL A 35 1.93 1.25 -8.34
CA VAL A 35 2.98 1.97 -7.60
C VAL A 35 4.11 1.03 -7.20
N VAL A 36 3.80 -0.17 -6.71
CA VAL A 36 4.81 -1.17 -6.35
C VAL A 36 5.64 -1.55 -7.57
N ALA A 37 5.00 -1.85 -8.71
CA ALA A 37 5.72 -2.20 -9.93
C ALA A 37 6.66 -1.09 -10.42
N LEU A 38 6.23 0.17 -10.36
CA LEU A 38 7.07 1.32 -10.71
C LEU A 38 8.26 1.50 -9.74
N ALA A 39 8.05 1.25 -8.44
CA ALA A 39 9.11 1.28 -7.44
C ALA A 39 10.12 0.15 -7.65
N GLU A 40 9.66 -1.08 -7.94
CA GLU A 40 10.52 -2.23 -8.25
C GLU A 40 11.33 -2.02 -9.53
N GLN A 41 10.79 -1.28 -10.50
CA GLN A 41 11.50 -0.85 -11.70
C GLN A 41 12.51 0.28 -11.44
N GLY A 42 12.60 0.80 -10.21
CA GLY A 42 13.51 1.88 -9.84
C GLY A 42 13.15 3.22 -10.46
N ARG A 43 11.89 3.42 -10.89
CA ARG A 43 11.43 4.69 -11.49
C ARG A 43 11.45 5.83 -10.48
N PHE A 44 11.28 5.51 -9.19
CA PHE A 44 11.40 6.42 -8.06
C PHE A 44 11.77 5.63 -6.79
N PRO A 45 12.38 6.27 -5.77
CA PRO A 45 12.63 5.64 -4.48
C PRO A 45 11.34 5.56 -3.64
N TRP A 46 11.08 4.38 -3.06
CA TRP A 46 9.87 4.13 -2.25
C TRP A 46 9.54 5.20 -1.18
N PRO A 47 10.51 5.74 -0.40
CA PRO A 47 10.23 6.80 0.58
C PRO A 47 9.60 8.06 -0.01
N GLU A 48 9.81 8.32 -1.30
CA GLU A 48 9.24 9.47 -2.01
C GLU A 48 7.73 9.32 -2.20
N PHE A 49 7.27 8.10 -2.51
CA PHE A 49 5.85 7.81 -2.57
C PHE A 49 5.23 7.83 -1.17
N GLN A 50 5.90 7.27 -0.16
CA GLN A 50 5.43 7.35 1.22
C GLN A 50 5.21 8.79 1.68
N ARG A 51 6.12 9.71 1.36
CA ARG A 51 5.95 11.13 1.67
C ARG A 51 4.71 11.73 1.02
N ARG A 52 4.48 11.46 -0.27
CA ARG A 52 3.28 11.94 -0.99
C ARG A 52 2.01 11.39 -0.36
N LEU A 53 1.99 10.09 -0.03
CA LEU A 53 0.84 9.47 0.63
C LEU A 53 0.55 10.13 1.99
N ILE A 54 1.58 10.39 2.79
CA ILE A 54 1.43 11.09 4.08
C ILE A 54 0.81 12.48 3.89
N GLU A 55 1.22 13.22 2.86
CA GLU A 55 0.63 14.53 2.53
C GLU A 55 -0.85 14.44 2.17
N GLU A 56 -1.27 13.41 1.41
CA GLU A 56 -2.67 13.20 1.06
C GLU A 56 -3.51 12.80 2.27
N VAL A 57 -3.04 11.83 3.08
CA VAL A 57 -3.73 11.40 4.31
C VAL A 57 -3.86 12.56 5.31
N ALA A 58 -2.83 13.40 5.43
CA ALA A 58 -2.89 14.59 6.29
C ALA A 58 -3.91 15.64 5.83
N ARG A 59 -4.31 15.62 4.55
CA ARG A 59 -5.28 16.57 3.97
C ARG A 59 -6.72 16.09 4.12
N ASP A 60 -6.99 14.83 3.79
CA ASP A 60 -8.35 14.27 3.76
C ASP A 60 -8.77 13.61 5.09
N GLY A 61 -7.83 13.45 6.02
CA GLY A 61 -8.03 12.81 7.32
C GLY A 61 -7.70 11.33 7.29
N ASP A 62 -7.41 10.77 8.47
CA ASP A 62 -7.04 9.36 8.65
C ASP A 62 -8.29 8.47 8.75
N ASP A 63 -9.20 8.59 7.76
CA ASP A 63 -10.35 7.70 7.63
C ASP A 63 -9.93 6.45 6.83
N PRO A 64 -10.05 5.24 7.40
CA PRO A 64 -9.76 3.99 6.69
C PRO A 64 -10.53 3.82 5.37
N GLU A 65 -11.72 4.43 5.23
CA GLU A 65 -12.51 4.36 4.00
C GLU A 65 -11.87 5.14 2.84
N HIS A 66 -11.15 6.22 3.14
CA HIS A 66 -10.50 7.09 2.15
C HIS A 66 -9.01 6.78 1.94
N TYR A 67 -8.45 5.80 2.68
CA TYR A 67 -7.02 5.46 2.59
C TYR A 67 -6.56 5.16 1.16
N TYR A 68 -7.35 4.38 0.40
CA TYR A 68 -6.99 4.06 -0.98
C TYR A 68 -7.24 5.22 -1.96
N GLU A 69 -8.10 6.18 -1.61
CA GLU A 69 -8.29 7.40 -2.39
C GLU A 69 -7.07 8.32 -2.23
N CYS A 70 -6.53 8.42 -1.02
CA CYS A 70 -5.24 9.08 -0.76
C CYS A 70 -4.10 8.41 -1.54
N TRP A 71 -4.08 7.08 -1.60
CA TRP A 71 -3.15 6.32 -2.46
C TRP A 71 -3.30 6.67 -3.95
N LEU A 72 -4.53 6.77 -4.44
CA LEU A 72 -4.80 7.13 -5.82
C LEU A 72 -4.30 8.55 -6.11
N ALA A 73 -4.63 9.54 -5.27
CA ALA A 73 -4.18 10.92 -5.43
C ALA A 73 -2.64 11.03 -5.42
N ALA A 74 -1.97 10.33 -4.50
CA ALA A 74 -0.51 10.27 -4.44
C ALA A 74 0.10 9.60 -5.68
N ALA A 75 -0.52 8.52 -6.16
CA ALA A 75 -0.07 7.80 -7.36
C ALA A 75 -0.22 8.64 -8.63
N GLU A 76 -1.33 9.37 -8.77
CA GLU A 76 -1.54 10.27 -9.91
C GLU A 76 -0.54 11.42 -9.93
N ARG A 77 -0.21 12.01 -8.77
CA ARG A 77 0.84 13.03 -8.66
C ARG A 77 2.20 12.47 -9.09
N LEU A 78 2.54 11.29 -8.58
CA LEU A 78 3.79 10.60 -8.90
C LEU A 78 3.91 10.31 -10.41
N VAL A 79 2.90 9.71 -11.04
CA VAL A 79 2.95 9.34 -12.45
C VAL A 79 3.09 10.57 -13.35
N ARG A 80 2.37 11.66 -13.05
CA ARG A 80 2.52 12.93 -13.79
C ARG A 80 3.95 13.47 -13.72
N GLU A 81 4.58 13.40 -12.55
CA GLU A 81 5.96 13.86 -12.38
C GLU A 81 6.97 12.96 -13.12
N LEU A 82 6.74 11.65 -13.15
CA LEU A 82 7.57 10.71 -13.91
C LEU A 82 7.45 10.90 -15.44
N GLU A 83 6.25 11.24 -15.94
CA GLU A 83 6.04 11.56 -17.36
C GLU A 83 6.73 12.86 -17.77
N LEU A 84 6.76 13.86 -16.88
CA LEU A 84 7.44 15.14 -17.13
C LEU A 84 8.99 15.02 -17.10
N ALA A 85 9.51 13.97 -16.47
CA ALA A 85 10.94 13.72 -16.33
C ALA A 85 11.54 12.82 -17.44
N GLY A 86 10.71 12.26 -18.32
CA GLY A 86 11.11 11.38 -19.43
C GLY A 86 11.14 12.08 -20.78
#